data_AF-A0A7J6XB07-F1
#
_entry.id   AF-A0A7J6XB07-F1
#
_cell.length_a   1.000
_cell.length_b   1.000
_cell.length_c   1.000
_cell.angle_alpha   90.00
_cell.angle_beta   90.00
_cell.angle_gamma   90.00
#
_symmetry.space_group_name_H-M   'P 1'
#
loop_
_entity.id
_entity.type
_entity.pdbx_description
1 polymer ?
#
loop_
_entity_poly.entity_id
_entity_poly.type
_entity_poly.pdbx_seq_one_letter_code
_entity_poly.pdbx_strand_id
1 'polypeptide(L)'
;MRLEFFVSSSGNMLYLDFVGAKDHLLGVVLKIPSANFKQHIVLVLRPDLQLTLQTSLAADKLHEKGSGNVAQGYFIAPKSKRGQDDDYFSSASSRKGKGSGIVNIKLPYSGSAAGMSFEVTGIEHKEFLSICECKIKIDQVRLLEDVSNAAFSMTVQQLLDLKAKGNKYPPALDPIADLKLKDMVLVEAYLKWHSILQKMSENKCHGCGKLEEHMLLLEEINKHREEVKALKFQMSDEALQQMPDFQGRIDVLKEIGCIDSDLVVQIKGRVACEMNSGEELISTECLFENQLEDLEPEEAVALMSALVFQQKNTSDPSLTPKLAQAKKRLYYTAIRLGKLQEHFKLQINPEEYAEDNLKFGLVEVVYEWAKGTPFADICELTDVPEGLIVRTIVRLDETCREFRNAAAIMGNSALHKKMETASNAIKRDIVFAASLYITGV
;
A
#
# COMPACT_ATOMS: atom_id res chain seq x y z
N MET A 1 0.96 16.51 20.04
CA MET A 1 1.87 17.55 20.58
C MET A 1 2.71 16.89 21.68
N ARG A 2 4.05 16.86 21.62
CA ARG A 2 4.86 16.24 22.69
C ARG A 2 4.93 17.20 23.88
N LEU A 3 4.04 17.00 24.86
CA LEU A 3 3.95 17.81 26.09
C LEU A 3 5.10 17.55 27.08
N GLU A 4 5.99 16.59 26.77
CA GLU A 4 7.19 16.22 27.55
C GLU A 4 8.03 17.43 28.01
N PHE A 5 8.16 18.45 27.17
CA PHE A 5 9.03 19.60 27.47
C PHE A 5 8.39 20.68 28.35
N PHE A 6 7.07 20.63 28.58
CA PHE A 6 6.34 21.75 29.20
C PHE A 6 5.83 21.47 30.61
N VAL A 7 5.73 20.20 31.01
CA VAL A 7 5.40 19.82 32.39
C VAL A 7 6.69 19.78 33.24
N SER A 8 7.20 20.97 33.58
CA SER A 8 8.50 21.14 34.27
C SER A 8 8.40 21.23 35.81
N SER A 9 7.20 21.35 36.37
CA SER A 9 6.98 21.47 37.82
C SER A 9 5.78 20.66 38.30
N SER A 10 5.89 20.04 39.48
CA SER A 10 4.72 19.58 40.24
C SER A 10 3.84 20.77 40.62
N GLY A 11 2.53 20.54 40.73
CA GLY A 11 1.56 21.64 40.88
C GLY A 11 0.86 22.05 39.60
N ASN A 12 1.35 21.63 38.43
CA ASN A 12 0.71 21.93 37.15
C ASN A 12 -0.61 21.16 37.01
N MET A 13 -1.67 21.89 36.66
CA MET A 13 -2.96 21.31 36.33
C MET A 13 -3.00 20.89 34.86
N LEU A 14 -3.57 19.72 34.60
CA LEU A 14 -3.64 19.11 33.27
C LEU A 14 -5.06 18.66 32.96
N TYR A 15 -5.43 18.76 31.69
CA TYR A 15 -6.55 18.03 31.12
C TYR A 15 -6.09 16.67 30.65
N LEU A 16 -6.80 15.65 31.09
CA LEU A 16 -6.57 14.27 30.72
C LEU A 16 -7.71 13.77 29.86
N ASP A 17 -7.35 13.10 28.77
CA ASP A 17 -8.28 12.26 28.04
C ASP A 17 -8.22 10.86 28.65
N PHE A 18 -9.34 10.37 29.17
CA PHE A 18 -9.40 9.05 29.78
C PHE A 18 -10.32 8.17 28.95
N VAL A 19 -9.77 7.05 28.45
CA VAL A 19 -10.50 6.09 27.63
C VAL A 19 -11.74 5.62 28.41
N GLY A 20 -12.92 6.02 27.94
CA GLY A 20 -14.23 5.63 28.50
C GLY A 20 -15.01 6.72 29.26
N ALA A 21 -14.51 7.96 29.39
CA ALA A 21 -15.26 9.07 29.95
C ALA A 21 -15.83 9.99 28.85
N LYS A 22 -17.10 10.43 28.98
CA LYS A 22 -17.72 11.40 28.05
C LYS A 22 -17.24 12.85 28.27
N ASP A 23 -16.52 13.11 29.36
CA ASP A 23 -16.03 14.43 29.77
C ASP A 23 -14.53 14.39 30.07
N HIS A 24 -13.81 15.48 29.73
CA HIS A 24 -12.40 15.67 30.10
C HIS A 24 -12.22 15.68 31.62
N LEU A 25 -11.22 14.95 32.12
CA LEU A 25 -10.91 14.89 33.54
C LEU A 25 -9.87 15.94 33.93
N LEU A 26 -10.11 16.59 35.08
CA LEU A 26 -9.19 17.57 35.64
C LEU A 26 -8.22 16.87 36.60
N GLY A 27 -6.93 17.01 36.32
CA GLY A 27 -5.88 16.39 37.13
C GLY A 27 -4.76 17.35 37.51
N VAL A 28 -3.96 16.95 38.50
CA VAL A 28 -2.82 17.71 39.03
C VAL A 28 -1.58 16.83 39.10
N VAL A 29 -0.47 17.31 38.55
CA VAL A 29 0.81 16.59 38.57
C VAL A 29 1.42 16.63 39.97
N LEU A 30 1.43 15.47 40.62
CA LEU A 30 2.07 15.29 41.93
C LEU A 30 3.58 15.10 41.80
N LYS A 31 4.04 14.34 40.79
CA LYS A 31 5.46 14.05 40.55
C LYS A 31 5.79 13.90 39.06
N ILE A 32 6.97 14.35 38.68
CA ILE A 32 7.53 14.27 37.31
C ILE A 32 8.42 13.01 37.21
N PRO A 33 8.57 12.40 36.03
CA PRO A 33 9.50 11.30 35.80
C PRO A 33 10.90 11.56 36.37
N SER A 34 11.48 10.53 36.98
CA SER A 34 12.85 10.53 37.50
C SER A 34 13.54 9.22 37.15
N ALA A 35 14.83 9.07 37.44
CA ALA A 35 15.59 7.85 37.12
C ALA A 35 14.93 6.54 37.61
N ASN A 36 14.09 6.61 38.66
CA ASN A 36 13.38 5.47 39.24
C ASN A 36 11.90 5.35 38.79
N PHE A 37 11.33 6.34 38.10
CA PHE A 37 9.93 6.37 37.67
C PHE A 37 9.81 6.97 36.27
N LYS A 38 9.39 6.17 35.28
CA LYS A 38 9.28 6.60 33.88
C LYS A 38 7.99 7.38 33.55
N GLN A 39 7.03 7.45 34.46
CA GLN A 39 5.70 8.02 34.25
C GLN A 39 5.46 9.22 35.19
N HIS A 40 4.56 10.13 34.78
CA HIS A 40 4.08 11.20 35.66
C HIS A 40 3.08 10.64 36.67
N ILE A 41 3.19 11.03 37.93
CA ILE A 41 2.18 10.70 38.94
C ILE A 41 1.19 11.86 39.01
N VAL A 42 -0.07 11.58 38.70
CA VAL A 42 -1.13 12.59 38.60
C VAL A 42 -2.29 12.20 39.51
N LEU A 43 -2.85 13.17 40.24
CA LEU A 43 -4.12 13.03 40.95
C LEU A 43 -5.24 13.52 40.05
N VAL A 44 -6.23 12.67 39.78
CA VAL A 44 -7.35 12.95 38.89
C VAL A 44 -8.66 12.90 39.67
N LEU A 45 -9.54 13.88 39.47
CA LEU A 45 -10.89 13.83 40.01
C LEU A 45 -11.76 12.90 39.17
N ARG A 46 -12.40 11.92 39.79
CA ARG A 46 -13.43 11.10 39.15
C ARG A 46 -14.82 11.61 39.58
N PRO A 47 -15.75 11.86 38.65
CA PRO A 47 -17.16 11.86 39.00
C PRO A 47 -17.53 10.44 39.43
N ASP A 48 -18.27 10.27 40.52
CA ASP A 48 -18.76 8.94 40.94
C ASP A 48 -19.64 8.31 39.84
N LEU A 49 -19.01 7.53 38.97
CA LEU A 49 -19.69 6.46 38.25
C LEU A 49 -19.79 5.29 39.22
N GLN A 50 -21.01 4.85 39.51
CA GLN A 50 -21.27 3.66 40.32
C GLN A 50 -20.33 2.52 39.89
N LEU A 51 -19.51 2.05 40.84
CA LEU A 51 -18.62 0.91 40.68
C LEU A 51 -19.45 -0.31 40.26
N THR A 52 -19.48 -0.59 38.96
CA THR A 52 -19.94 -1.88 38.46
C THR A 52 -18.77 -2.84 38.64
N LEU A 53 -18.91 -3.74 39.61
CA LEU A 53 -18.00 -4.87 39.83
C LEU A 53 -17.76 -5.60 38.50
N GLN A 54 -16.52 -5.59 38.03
CA GLN A 54 -16.05 -6.53 37.01
C GLN A 54 -15.84 -7.89 37.68
N THR A 55 -16.66 -8.86 37.33
CA THR A 55 -16.32 -10.28 37.50
C THR A 55 -16.00 -10.85 36.12
N SER A 56 -14.79 -11.36 35.97
CA SER A 56 -14.27 -12.03 34.79
C SER A 56 -14.97 -13.38 34.54
N LEU A 57 -15.44 -13.54 33.30
CA LEU A 57 -15.62 -14.76 32.48
C LEU A 57 -15.43 -16.14 33.16
N ALA A 58 -16.50 -16.95 33.12
CA ALA A 58 -16.44 -18.37 32.77
C ALA A 58 -17.81 -18.82 32.24
N ALA A 59 -17.84 -19.33 31.01
CA ALA A 59 -18.97 -20.04 30.43
C ALA A 59 -18.88 -21.53 30.80
N ASP A 60 -19.94 -22.15 31.33
CA ASP A 60 -20.58 -23.33 30.71
C ASP A 60 -21.84 -23.81 31.49
N LYS A 61 -22.90 -24.06 30.71
CA LYS A 61 -23.92 -25.14 30.79
C LYS A 61 -24.91 -25.33 31.96
N LEU A 62 -26.18 -25.40 31.52
CA LEU A 62 -27.26 -26.36 31.84
C LEU A 62 -28.16 -26.18 33.10
N HIS A 63 -29.41 -25.75 32.79
CA HIS A 63 -30.73 -26.30 33.16
C HIS A 63 -31.11 -26.80 34.58
N GLU A 64 -32.32 -26.34 34.96
CA GLU A 64 -33.39 -26.93 35.79
C GLU A 64 -33.63 -26.52 37.27
N LYS A 65 -34.81 -25.89 37.45
CA LYS A 65 -35.87 -26.06 38.48
C LYS A 65 -35.64 -25.72 39.96
N GLY A 66 -36.58 -24.94 40.51
CA GLY A 66 -37.29 -25.31 41.75
C GLY A 66 -37.43 -24.26 42.86
N SER A 67 -38.64 -23.69 42.98
CA SER A 67 -39.36 -23.04 44.10
C SER A 67 -38.71 -22.79 45.49
N GLY A 68 -39.13 -21.69 46.16
CA GLY A 68 -39.41 -21.72 47.61
C GLY A 68 -39.24 -20.43 48.44
N ASN A 69 -40.35 -19.73 48.70
CA ASN A 69 -40.74 -18.83 49.82
C ASN A 69 -39.76 -18.27 50.88
N VAL A 70 -39.81 -16.93 51.04
CA VAL A 70 -40.16 -16.08 52.22
C VAL A 70 -39.76 -16.51 53.65
N ALA A 71 -39.03 -15.64 54.38
CA ALA A 71 -39.49 -14.94 55.62
C ALA A 71 -38.39 -14.14 56.36
N GLN A 72 -38.75 -12.90 56.78
CA GLN A 72 -38.48 -12.15 58.05
C GLN A 72 -37.23 -12.47 58.88
N GLY A 73 -36.44 -11.54 59.45
CA GLY A 73 -36.71 -10.21 60.01
C GLY A 73 -35.95 -10.00 61.35
N TYR A 74 -35.84 -8.74 61.81
CA TYR A 74 -35.51 -8.25 63.19
C TYR A 74 -34.02 -8.15 63.63
N PHE A 75 -33.51 -7.19 64.43
CA PHE A 75 -33.98 -5.94 65.08
C PHE A 75 -32.76 -5.15 65.66
N ILE A 76 -33.04 -3.97 66.20
CA ILE A 76 -32.20 -2.80 66.59
C ILE A 76 -31.63 -2.91 68.03
N ALA A 77 -30.42 -2.42 68.38
CA ALA A 77 -30.06 -1.14 69.10
C ALA A 77 -28.99 -1.44 70.20
N PRO A 78 -28.41 -0.48 70.97
CA PRO A 78 -28.18 0.96 70.80
C PRO A 78 -26.77 1.46 71.26
N LYS A 79 -26.59 2.79 71.23
CA LYS A 79 -25.40 3.61 71.58
C LYS A 79 -24.91 3.52 73.04
N SER A 80 -23.65 3.92 73.26
CA SER A 80 -23.22 4.65 74.46
C SER A 80 -22.40 5.92 74.11
N LYS A 81 -22.77 7.04 74.75
CA LYS A 81 -22.00 8.29 74.96
C LYS A 81 -20.85 7.98 75.96
N ARG A 82 -19.75 8.70 76.14
CA ARG A 82 -19.40 10.15 76.13
C ARG A 82 -17.88 10.21 76.37
N GLY A 83 -17.20 11.30 75.98
CA GLY A 83 -15.84 11.60 76.43
C GLY A 83 -15.20 12.70 75.59
N GLN A 84 -15.48 13.94 75.96
CA GLN A 84 -14.84 15.15 75.48
C GLN A 84 -13.63 15.39 76.38
N ASP A 85 -12.44 15.56 75.81
CA ASP A 85 -11.36 16.33 76.41
C ASP A 85 -10.55 16.97 75.27
N ASP A 86 -10.56 18.30 75.32
CA ASP A 86 -9.66 19.20 74.62
C ASP A 86 -8.24 19.07 75.21
N ASP A 87 -7.27 19.71 74.54
CA ASP A 87 -5.85 19.84 74.91
C ASP A 87 -4.88 18.81 74.32
N TYR A 88 -4.35 19.13 73.13
CA TYR A 88 -2.96 19.58 73.06
C TYR A 88 -2.64 20.16 71.68
N PHE A 89 -2.43 21.48 71.64
CA PHE A 89 -1.64 22.09 70.58
C PHE A 89 -0.27 21.40 70.53
N SER A 90 0.01 20.66 69.46
CA SER A 90 1.39 20.33 69.08
C SER A 90 1.79 21.19 67.90
N SER A 91 2.55 22.22 68.27
CA SER A 91 3.27 23.17 67.43
C SER A 91 4.06 22.50 66.29
N ALA A 92 4.09 23.22 65.18
CA ALA A 92 4.77 22.89 63.93
C ALA A 92 6.22 22.41 64.10
N SER A 93 6.61 21.42 63.27
CA SER A 93 7.98 21.34 62.77
C SER A 93 7.97 21.53 61.26
N SER A 94 8.43 22.70 60.85
CA SER A 94 8.73 23.08 59.49
C SER A 94 10.00 22.37 59.03
N ARG A 95 9.88 21.18 58.44
CA ARG A 95 10.96 20.61 57.62
C ARG A 95 11.00 21.34 56.28
N LYS A 96 11.75 22.44 56.22
CA LYS A 96 12.38 22.90 54.98
C LYS A 96 13.45 21.87 54.62
N GLY A 97 13.08 20.89 53.80
CA GLY A 97 14.01 19.91 53.26
C GLY A 97 13.41 19.29 52.02
N LYS A 98 14.15 19.28 50.91
CA LYS A 98 13.81 18.53 49.70
C LYS A 98 13.44 17.09 50.12
N GLY A 99 12.19 16.68 49.85
CA GLY A 99 11.70 15.34 50.14
C GLY A 99 12.57 14.26 49.49
N SER A 100 12.67 13.11 50.13
CA SER A 100 13.57 12.00 49.76
C SER A 100 13.18 11.34 48.43
N GLY A 101 12.04 11.72 47.85
CA GLY A 101 11.59 11.20 46.55
C GLY A 101 11.06 9.77 46.65
N ILE A 102 10.77 9.30 47.86
CA ILE A 102 10.18 7.99 48.12
C ILE A 102 8.68 8.07 47.79
N VAL A 103 8.11 7.02 47.20
CA VAL A 103 6.66 6.95 46.92
C VAL A 103 6.14 5.73 47.68
N ASN A 104 5.41 5.95 48.77
CA ASN A 104 4.88 4.88 49.63
C ASN A 104 3.49 4.37 49.18
N ILE A 105 2.95 4.96 48.12
CA ILE A 105 1.63 4.63 47.57
C ILE A 105 1.75 3.59 46.45
N LYS A 106 0.92 2.55 46.48
CA LYS A 106 0.74 1.61 45.36
C LYS A 106 -0.23 2.20 44.34
N LEU A 107 0.23 2.44 43.12
CA LEU A 107 -0.58 3.00 42.02
C LEU A 107 -1.38 1.88 41.31
N PRO A 108 -2.64 2.11 40.88
CA PRO A 108 -3.46 3.29 41.14
C PRO A 108 -3.98 3.31 42.59
N TYR A 109 -4.00 4.49 43.22
CA TYR A 109 -4.54 4.69 44.56
C TYR A 109 -5.81 5.51 44.51
N SER A 110 -6.93 4.93 44.93
CA SER A 110 -8.22 5.60 44.95
C SER A 110 -8.63 5.98 46.37
N GLY A 111 -9.31 7.12 46.49
CA GLY A 111 -9.84 7.62 47.75
C GLY A 111 -11.04 8.54 47.54
N SER A 112 -11.71 8.89 48.63
CA SER A 112 -12.76 9.90 48.64
C SER A 112 -12.36 11.00 49.62
N ALA A 113 -12.39 12.24 49.17
CA ALA A 113 -12.11 13.40 50.01
C ALA A 113 -12.97 14.58 49.57
N ALA A 114 -13.42 15.40 50.53
CA ALA A 114 -14.28 16.57 50.28
C ALA A 114 -15.52 16.29 49.41
N GLY A 115 -16.08 15.07 49.50
CA GLY A 115 -17.31 14.67 48.78
C GLY A 115 -17.11 14.24 47.32
N MET A 116 -15.86 14.04 46.86
CA MET A 116 -15.54 13.58 45.51
C MET A 116 -14.55 12.41 45.55
N SER A 117 -14.66 11.48 44.61
CA SER A 117 -13.66 10.43 44.41
C SER A 117 -12.46 10.97 43.63
N PHE A 118 -11.26 10.54 44.04
CA PHE A 118 -10.01 10.85 43.35
C PHE A 118 -9.21 9.58 43.14
N GLU A 119 -8.39 9.59 42.10
CA GLU A 119 -7.45 8.51 41.80
C GLU A 119 -6.07 9.10 41.53
N VAL A 120 -5.04 8.50 42.14
CA VAL A 120 -3.64 8.80 41.88
C VAL A 120 -3.08 7.71 40.99
N THR A 121 -2.70 8.06 39.76
CA THR A 121 -2.23 7.10 38.75
C THR A 121 -0.93 7.55 38.10
N GLY A 122 -0.21 6.57 37.53
CA GLY A 122 0.92 6.83 36.63
C GLY A 122 0.41 7.03 35.21
N ILE A 123 0.74 8.15 34.58
CA ILE A 123 0.25 8.54 33.26
C ILE A 123 1.45 8.85 32.34
N GLU A 124 1.35 8.41 31.09
CA GLU A 124 2.33 8.71 30.03
C GLU A 124 2.06 10.07 29.37
N HIS A 125 3.10 10.71 28.85
CA HIS A 125 3.00 12.05 28.26
C HIS A 125 2.03 12.18 27.08
N LYS A 126 1.67 11.07 26.43
CA LYS A 126 0.75 11.03 25.28
C LYS A 126 -0.72 11.18 25.67
N GLU A 127 -1.04 10.98 26.94
CA GLU A 127 -2.41 11.03 27.47
C GLU A 127 -2.81 12.44 27.95
N PHE A 128 -1.86 13.38 27.96
CA PHE A 128 -2.15 14.78 28.26
C PHE A 128 -2.77 15.48 27.05
N LEU A 129 -3.94 16.10 27.26
CA LEU A 129 -4.64 16.84 26.23
C LEU A 129 -4.19 18.32 26.20
N SER A 130 -4.10 18.96 27.37
CA SER A 130 -3.61 20.34 27.50
C SER A 130 -3.14 20.67 28.91
N ILE A 131 -2.33 21.73 29.04
CA ILE A 131 -1.80 22.26 30.31
C ILE A 131 -2.60 23.51 30.68
N CYS A 132 -3.08 23.61 31.92
CA CYS A 132 -3.80 24.80 32.39
C CYS A 132 -2.85 25.91 32.83
N GLU A 133 -3.30 27.16 32.78
CA GLU A 133 -2.57 28.32 33.31
C GLU A 133 -2.39 28.28 34.84
N CYS A 134 -3.30 27.60 35.54
CA CYS A 134 -3.33 27.55 37.00
C CYS A 134 -2.31 26.54 37.57
N LYS A 135 -1.61 26.96 38.65
CA LYS A 135 -0.76 26.08 39.46
C LYS A 135 -1.27 26.02 40.90
N ILE A 136 -1.36 24.80 41.44
CA ILE A 136 -1.75 24.57 42.83
C ILE A 136 -0.50 24.29 43.67
N LYS A 137 -0.45 24.80 44.90
CA LYS A 137 0.62 24.48 45.86
C LYS A 137 0.37 23.09 46.44
N ILE A 138 1.23 22.14 46.08
CA ILE A 138 1.13 20.74 46.52
C ILE A 138 2.17 20.46 47.60
N ASP A 139 1.75 19.79 48.67
CA ASP A 139 2.66 19.19 49.65
C ASP A 139 3.00 17.75 49.24
N GLN A 140 4.04 17.60 48.42
CA GLN A 140 4.43 16.30 47.86
C GLN A 140 4.80 15.27 48.92
N VAL A 141 5.41 15.70 50.03
CA VAL A 141 5.84 14.81 51.11
C VAL A 141 4.62 14.24 51.82
N ARG A 142 3.66 15.11 52.17
CA ARG A 142 2.45 14.65 52.88
C ARG A 142 1.51 13.82 51.99
N LEU A 143 1.57 14.01 50.67
CA LEU A 143 0.74 13.27 49.71
C LEU A 143 1.35 11.96 49.24
N LEU A 144 2.68 11.88 49.02
CA LEU A 144 3.33 10.70 48.42
C LEU A 144 4.16 9.88 49.43
N GLU A 145 4.66 10.50 50.50
CA GLU A 145 5.48 9.86 51.53
C GLU A 145 4.65 9.52 52.79
N ASP A 146 3.87 10.49 53.33
CA ASP A 146 3.09 10.32 54.57
C ASP A 146 1.63 9.84 54.36
N VAL A 147 1.14 9.85 53.11
CA VAL A 147 -0.24 9.46 52.71
C VAL A 147 -1.32 10.10 53.60
N SER A 148 -1.21 11.41 53.83
CA SER A 148 -2.11 12.14 54.73
C SER A 148 -3.46 12.45 54.09
N ASN A 149 -4.55 11.92 54.67
CA ASN A 149 -5.93 12.22 54.25
C ASN A 149 -6.25 13.72 54.27
N ALA A 150 -5.65 14.49 55.20
CA ALA A 150 -5.83 15.94 55.26
C ALA A 150 -5.22 16.65 54.03
N ALA A 151 -4.05 16.20 53.56
CA ALA A 151 -3.41 16.75 52.38
C ALA A 151 -4.18 16.41 51.10
N PHE A 152 -4.72 15.20 50.98
CA PHE A 152 -5.63 14.83 49.88
C PHE A 152 -6.90 15.68 49.88
N SER A 153 -7.53 15.87 51.04
CA SER A 153 -8.73 16.71 51.16
C SER A 153 -8.48 18.17 50.78
N MET A 154 -7.35 18.76 51.21
CA MET A 154 -7.00 20.13 50.83
C MET A 154 -6.76 20.27 49.32
N THR A 155 -6.08 19.30 48.70
CA THR A 155 -5.79 19.31 47.25
C THR A 155 -7.05 19.13 46.42
N VAL A 156 -7.95 18.23 46.84
CA VAL A 156 -9.26 18.03 46.19
C VAL A 156 -10.15 19.26 46.34
N GLN A 157 -10.19 19.89 47.52
CA GLN A 157 -10.93 21.15 47.70
C GLN A 157 -10.39 22.27 46.80
N GLN A 158 -9.07 22.45 46.72
CA GLN A 158 -8.47 23.44 45.83
C GLN A 158 -8.80 23.19 44.34
N LEU A 159 -8.90 21.93 43.93
CA LEU A 159 -9.34 21.57 42.58
C LEU A 159 -10.82 21.89 42.33
N LEU A 160 -11.69 21.64 43.31
CA LEU A 160 -13.12 21.94 43.22
C LEU A 160 -13.41 23.44 43.23
N ASP A 161 -12.70 24.21 44.05
CA ASP A 161 -12.83 25.67 44.11
C ASP A 161 -12.46 26.32 42.77
N LEU A 162 -11.50 25.74 42.04
CA LEU A 162 -11.13 26.20 40.70
C LEU A 162 -12.14 25.79 39.62
N LYS A 163 -12.83 24.65 39.81
CA LYS A 163 -13.94 24.22 38.95
C LYS A 163 -15.20 25.10 39.12
N ALA A 164 -15.39 25.70 40.30
CA ALA A 164 -16.59 26.47 40.63
C ALA A 164 -16.59 27.93 40.13
N LYS A 165 -15.45 28.50 39.69
CA LYS A 165 -15.29 29.94 39.38
C LYS A 165 -15.86 30.41 38.01
N GLY A 166 -16.82 29.69 37.43
CA GLY A 166 -17.71 30.25 36.40
C GLY A 166 -17.53 29.72 34.97
N ASN A 167 -16.40 29.09 34.64
CA ASN A 167 -16.27 28.25 33.44
C ASN A 167 -16.13 26.79 33.89
N LYS A 168 -16.75 25.83 33.19
CA LYS A 168 -16.75 24.40 33.58
C LYS A 168 -15.34 23.87 33.91
N TYR A 169 -14.28 24.48 33.36
CA TYR A 169 -12.89 24.15 33.60
C TYR A 169 -11.95 25.39 33.40
N PRO A 170 -10.71 25.40 33.97
CA PRO A 170 -9.75 26.51 33.87
C PRO A 170 -9.10 26.69 32.48
N PRO A 171 -8.71 27.90 32.05
CA PRO A 171 -8.15 28.11 30.70
C PRO A 171 -6.85 27.32 30.47
N ALA A 172 -6.72 26.76 29.25
CA ALA A 172 -5.54 26.05 28.78
C ALA A 172 -4.51 27.03 28.20
N LEU A 173 -3.23 26.76 28.43
CA LEU A 173 -2.11 27.53 27.90
C LEU A 173 -2.05 27.46 26.37
N ASP A 174 -1.80 28.60 25.75
CA ASP A 174 -1.58 28.70 24.31
C ASP A 174 -0.17 28.21 23.94
N PRO A 175 -0.04 27.20 23.06
CA PRO A 175 1.24 26.67 22.62
C PRO A 175 2.16 27.68 21.91
N ILE A 176 1.61 28.69 21.26
CA ILE A 176 2.36 29.74 20.55
C ILE A 176 2.60 30.94 21.47
N ALA A 177 1.54 31.48 22.09
CA ALA A 177 1.65 32.71 22.88
C ALA A 177 2.35 32.49 24.23
N ASP A 178 2.00 31.41 24.94
CA ASP A 178 2.49 31.16 26.30
C ASP A 178 3.69 30.23 26.32
N LEU A 179 3.66 29.16 25.52
CA LEU A 179 4.74 28.17 25.46
C LEU A 179 5.86 28.55 24.45
N LYS A 180 5.67 29.62 23.67
CA LYS A 180 6.63 30.19 22.72
C LYS A 180 7.24 29.14 21.77
N LEU A 181 6.41 28.23 21.26
CA LEU A 181 6.83 27.24 20.27
C LEU A 181 7.25 27.92 18.96
N LYS A 182 8.45 27.58 18.47
CA LYS A 182 9.06 28.17 17.26
C LYS A 182 9.22 27.18 16.10
N ASP A 183 8.91 25.91 16.32
CA ASP A 183 8.99 24.89 15.28
C ASP A 183 7.92 25.14 14.22
N MET A 184 8.34 25.36 12.98
CA MET A 184 7.47 25.70 11.86
C MET A 184 6.40 24.64 11.58
N VAL A 185 6.77 23.35 11.61
CA VAL A 185 5.84 22.25 11.32
C VAL A 185 4.78 22.13 12.41
N LEU A 186 5.20 22.30 13.66
CA LEU A 186 4.32 22.21 14.81
C LEU A 186 3.35 23.40 14.91
N VAL A 187 3.85 24.61 14.64
CA VAL A 187 3.03 25.83 14.58
C VAL A 187 2.00 25.73 13.47
N GLU A 188 2.37 25.27 12.27
CA GLU A 188 1.43 25.09 11.16
C GLU A 188 0.33 24.08 11.51
N ALA A 189 0.69 22.94 12.11
CA ALA A 189 -0.28 21.94 12.55
C ALA A 189 -1.23 22.48 13.63
N TYR A 190 -0.73 23.27 14.58
CA TYR A 190 -1.54 23.90 15.62
C TYR A 190 -2.53 24.92 15.04
N LEU A 191 -2.08 25.80 14.14
CA LEU A 191 -2.96 26.78 13.51
C LEU A 191 -4.07 26.11 12.69
N LYS A 192 -3.74 25.02 11.98
CA LYS A 192 -4.74 24.20 11.27
C LYS A 192 -5.75 23.60 12.24
N TRP A 193 -5.29 23.00 13.34
CA TRP A 193 -6.16 22.44 14.37
C TRP A 193 -7.08 23.50 15.00
N HIS A 194 -6.54 24.65 15.37
CA HIS A 194 -7.30 25.76 15.92
C HIS A 194 -8.34 26.29 14.93
N SER A 195 -7.98 26.43 13.65
CA SER A 195 -8.92 26.82 12.60
C SER A 195 -10.07 25.82 12.43
N ILE A 196 -9.78 24.51 12.54
CA ILE A 196 -10.82 23.47 12.48
C ILE A 196 -11.75 23.54 13.69
N LEU A 197 -11.21 23.73 14.90
CA LEU A 197 -12.01 23.91 16.10
C LEU A 197 -12.91 25.15 16.03
N GLN A 198 -12.37 26.26 15.52
CA GLN A 198 -13.15 27.47 15.32
C GLN A 198 -14.30 27.21 14.34
N LYS A 199 -14.03 26.61 13.18
CA LYS A 199 -15.05 26.21 12.20
C LYS A 199 -16.07 25.23 12.78
N MET A 200 -15.63 24.33 13.66
CA MET A 200 -16.52 23.41 14.37
C MET A 200 -17.45 24.17 15.31
N SER A 201 -16.95 25.14 16.06
CA SER A 201 -17.75 25.97 16.97
C SER A 201 -18.73 26.90 16.23
N GLU A 202 -18.36 27.39 15.05
CA GLU A 202 -19.19 28.21 14.16
C GLU A 202 -20.25 27.38 13.42
N ASN A 203 -20.14 26.05 13.44
CA ASN A 203 -21.06 25.17 12.76
C ASN A 203 -22.41 25.11 13.50
N LYS A 204 -23.50 25.32 12.76
CA LYS A 204 -24.88 25.25 13.25
C LYS A 204 -25.21 23.92 13.94
N CYS A 205 -24.54 22.83 13.55
CA CYS A 205 -24.73 21.50 14.12
C CYS A 205 -24.03 21.30 15.47
N HIS A 206 -23.08 22.16 15.87
CA HIS A 206 -22.31 21.99 17.11
C HIS A 206 -23.19 22.03 18.37
N GLY A 207 -24.24 22.84 18.36
CA GLY A 207 -25.23 22.92 19.44
C GLY A 207 -26.46 22.02 19.25
N CYS A 208 -26.44 21.07 18.31
CA CYS A 208 -27.61 20.25 18.01
C CYS A 208 -27.85 19.18 19.09
N GLY A 209 -29.06 19.14 19.66
CA GLY A 209 -29.43 18.12 20.67
C GLY A 209 -29.52 16.68 20.13
N LYS A 210 -29.56 16.51 18.80
CA LYS A 210 -29.60 15.22 18.10
C LYS A 210 -28.31 14.94 17.31
N LEU A 211 -27.22 15.61 17.66
CA LEU A 211 -25.94 15.47 16.94
C LEU A 211 -25.53 14.00 16.78
N GLU A 212 -25.65 13.21 17.84
CA GLU A 212 -25.31 11.77 17.83
C GLU A 212 -26.12 10.98 16.79
N GLU A 213 -27.45 11.16 16.77
CA GLU A 213 -28.34 10.48 15.81
C GLU A 213 -28.02 10.88 14.36
N HIS A 214 -27.75 12.16 14.13
CA HIS A 214 -27.39 12.66 12.80
C HIS A 214 -26.00 12.18 12.36
N MET A 215 -25.04 12.05 13.28
CA MET A 215 -23.71 11.53 13.00
C MET A 215 -23.78 10.06 12.56
N LEU A 216 -24.54 9.23 13.28
CA LEU A 216 -24.77 7.83 12.89
C LEU A 216 -25.39 7.71 11.50
N LEU A 217 -26.40 8.54 11.20
CA LEU A 217 -27.03 8.55 9.87
C LEU A 217 -26.05 9.01 8.77
N LEU A 218 -25.21 10.02 9.04
CA LEU A 218 -24.20 10.49 8.10
C LEU A 218 -23.13 9.44 7.83
N GLU A 219 -22.73 8.66 8.83
CA GLU A 219 -21.82 7.52 8.67
C GLU A 219 -22.42 6.47 7.72
N GLU A 220 -23.69 6.12 7.90
CA GLU A 220 -24.39 5.15 7.05
C GLU A 220 -24.53 5.66 5.60
N ILE A 221 -24.89 6.94 5.42
CA ILE A 221 -24.96 7.58 4.10
C ILE A 221 -23.58 7.58 3.42
N ASN A 222 -22.52 7.92 4.14
CA ASN A 222 -21.17 7.94 3.58
C ASN A 222 -20.71 6.53 3.20
N LYS A 223 -21.00 5.52 4.03
CA LYS A 223 -20.72 4.12 3.72
C LYS A 223 -21.36 3.71 2.39
N HIS A 224 -22.66 3.93 2.23
CA HIS A 224 -23.35 3.60 0.98
C HIS A 224 -22.84 4.42 -0.22
N ARG A 225 -22.46 5.68 0.00
CA ARG A 225 -21.88 6.51 -1.06
C ARG A 225 -20.53 5.96 -1.53
N GLU A 226 -19.68 5.51 -0.62
CA GLU A 226 -18.41 4.85 -0.96
C GLU A 226 -18.63 3.50 -1.65
N GLU A 227 -19.60 2.71 -1.20
CA GLU A 227 -19.99 1.45 -1.87
C GLU A 227 -20.44 1.70 -3.33
N VAL A 228 -21.29 2.69 -3.56
CA VAL A 228 -21.74 3.05 -4.92
C VAL A 228 -20.57 3.53 -5.78
N LYS A 229 -19.63 4.32 -5.23
CA LYS A 229 -18.44 4.74 -5.97
C LYS A 229 -17.56 3.53 -6.35
N ALA A 230 -17.35 2.61 -5.41
CA ALA A 230 -16.56 1.41 -5.65
C ALA A 230 -17.19 0.53 -6.73
N LEU A 231 -18.51 0.29 -6.67
CA LEU A 231 -19.23 -0.48 -7.67
C LEU A 231 -19.19 0.19 -9.05
N LYS A 232 -19.36 1.52 -9.12
CA LYS A 232 -19.23 2.27 -10.37
C LYS A 232 -17.84 2.14 -10.97
N PHE A 233 -16.79 2.18 -10.15
CA PHE A 233 -15.43 1.96 -10.61
C PHE A 233 -15.26 0.54 -11.13
N GLN A 234 -15.74 -0.49 -10.42
CA GLN A 234 -15.66 -1.88 -10.88
C GLN A 234 -16.39 -2.15 -12.20
N MET A 235 -17.44 -1.38 -12.50
CA MET A 235 -18.16 -1.45 -13.77
C MET A 235 -17.51 -0.64 -14.91
N SER A 236 -16.53 0.20 -14.59
CA SER A 236 -15.85 1.04 -15.58
C SER A 236 -14.77 0.26 -16.33
N ASP A 237 -14.47 0.67 -17.56
CA ASP A 237 -13.42 0.05 -18.35
C ASP A 237 -12.05 0.22 -17.67
N GLU A 238 -11.87 1.27 -16.85
CA GLU A 238 -10.67 1.50 -16.06
C GLU A 238 -10.43 0.44 -14.96
N ALA A 239 -11.43 -0.35 -14.59
CA ALA A 239 -11.25 -1.51 -13.70
C ALA A 239 -10.71 -2.74 -14.43
N LEU A 240 -10.71 -2.75 -15.77
CA LEU A 240 -10.11 -3.82 -16.55
C LEU A 240 -8.59 -3.70 -16.43
N GLN A 241 -7.97 -4.66 -15.73
CA GLN A 241 -6.52 -4.71 -15.51
C GLN A 241 -5.70 -4.64 -16.80
N GLN A 242 -6.28 -5.07 -17.93
CA GLN A 242 -5.61 -5.12 -19.23
C GLN A 242 -5.77 -3.85 -20.07
N MET A 243 -6.57 -2.85 -19.65
CA MET A 243 -6.76 -1.63 -20.43
C MET A 243 -5.49 -0.80 -20.64
N PRO A 244 -4.58 -0.64 -19.65
CA PRO A 244 -3.31 0.03 -19.88
C PRO A 244 -2.45 -0.66 -20.95
N ASP A 245 -2.39 -1.99 -20.92
CA ASP A 245 -1.63 -2.78 -21.89
C ASP A 245 -2.28 -2.72 -23.28
N PHE A 246 -3.62 -2.75 -23.35
CA PHE A 246 -4.35 -2.59 -24.60
C PHE A 246 -4.06 -1.23 -25.23
N GLN A 247 -4.14 -0.15 -24.45
CA GLN A 247 -3.83 1.20 -24.94
C GLN A 247 -2.37 1.32 -25.38
N GLY A 248 -1.43 0.76 -24.62
CA GLY A 248 -0.01 0.73 -24.99
C GLY A 248 0.23 0.02 -26.32
N ARG A 249 -0.48 -1.10 -26.58
CA ARG A 249 -0.40 -1.80 -27.88
C ARG A 249 -0.99 -0.99 -29.03
N ILE A 250 -2.09 -0.28 -28.80
CA ILE A 250 -2.66 0.65 -29.79
C ILE A 250 -1.66 1.77 -30.11
N ASP A 251 -0.99 2.32 -29.10
CA ASP A 251 -0.03 3.40 -29.28
C ASP A 251 1.22 2.92 -30.05
N VAL A 252 1.71 1.70 -29.78
CA VAL A 252 2.76 1.05 -30.58
C VAL A 252 2.34 0.93 -32.05
N LEU A 253 1.12 0.44 -32.32
CA LEU A 253 0.62 0.28 -33.70
C LEU A 253 0.46 1.62 -34.43
N LYS A 254 0.12 2.70 -33.70
CA LYS A 254 0.08 4.06 -34.23
C LYS A 254 1.47 4.56 -34.59
N GLU A 255 2.44 4.42 -33.68
CA GLU A 255 3.81 4.91 -33.88
C GLU A 255 4.51 4.18 -35.04
N ILE A 256 4.26 2.88 -35.18
CA ILE A 256 4.78 2.07 -36.30
C ILE A 256 4.13 2.44 -37.64
N GLY A 257 2.94 3.08 -37.61
CA GLY A 257 2.15 3.41 -38.78
C GLY A 257 1.31 2.25 -39.32
N CYS A 258 1.00 1.25 -38.48
CA CYS A 258 0.05 0.19 -38.82
C CYS A 258 -1.40 0.69 -38.82
N ILE A 259 -1.70 1.62 -37.92
CA ILE A 259 -2.99 2.32 -37.81
C ILE A 259 -2.75 3.83 -37.69
N ASP A 260 -3.72 4.65 -38.08
CA ASP A 260 -3.64 6.11 -37.91
C ASP A 260 -4.25 6.60 -36.58
N SER A 261 -4.32 7.93 -36.41
CA SER A 261 -4.91 8.55 -35.22
C SER A 261 -6.37 8.18 -35.00
N ASP A 262 -7.10 7.92 -36.09
CA ASP A 262 -8.52 7.60 -36.12
C ASP A 262 -8.77 6.08 -36.02
N LEU A 263 -7.72 5.30 -35.72
CA LEU A 263 -7.74 3.84 -35.60
C LEU A 263 -8.07 3.11 -36.91
N VAL A 264 -7.80 3.75 -38.05
CA VAL A 264 -7.99 3.14 -39.37
C VAL A 264 -6.70 2.43 -39.79
N VAL A 265 -6.86 1.19 -40.26
CA VAL A 265 -5.75 0.33 -40.70
C VAL A 265 -5.09 0.89 -41.96
N GLN A 266 -3.77 1.07 -41.89
CA GLN A 266 -2.95 1.57 -42.98
C GLN A 266 -2.35 0.42 -43.81
N ILE A 267 -1.62 0.74 -44.88
CA ILE A 267 -0.98 -0.26 -45.75
C ILE A 267 -0.06 -1.21 -44.95
N LYS A 268 0.67 -0.68 -43.97
CA LYS A 268 1.56 -1.46 -43.11
C LYS A 268 0.79 -2.42 -42.20
N GLY A 269 -0.35 -1.99 -41.66
CA GLY A 269 -1.24 -2.85 -40.91
C GLY A 269 -1.86 -3.95 -41.78
N ARG A 270 -2.24 -3.65 -43.02
CA ARG A 270 -2.72 -4.67 -43.98
C ARG A 270 -1.66 -5.71 -44.32
N VAL A 271 -0.40 -5.30 -44.46
CA VAL A 271 0.73 -6.21 -44.65
C VAL A 271 0.97 -7.06 -43.40
N ALA A 272 0.89 -6.47 -42.21
CA ALA A 272 1.03 -7.21 -40.95
C ALA A 272 -0.04 -8.30 -40.81
N CYS A 273 -1.27 -8.07 -41.27
CA CYS A 273 -2.34 -9.08 -41.27
C CYS A 273 -2.04 -10.31 -42.14
N GLU A 274 -1.08 -10.24 -43.08
CA GLU A 274 -0.67 -11.40 -43.88
C GLU A 274 0.39 -12.26 -43.18
N MET A 275 1.05 -11.75 -42.13
CA MET A 275 2.08 -12.48 -41.39
C MET A 275 1.42 -13.34 -40.33
N ASN A 276 1.59 -14.66 -40.38
CA ASN A 276 1.00 -15.60 -39.41
C ASN A 276 1.99 -16.64 -38.88
N SER A 277 3.08 -16.89 -39.60
CA SER A 277 4.03 -17.95 -39.28
C SER A 277 5.08 -17.57 -38.22
N GLY A 278 5.34 -16.27 -38.06
CA GLY A 278 6.34 -15.68 -37.16
C GLY A 278 5.82 -14.40 -36.52
N GLU A 279 6.71 -13.65 -35.86
CA GLU A 279 6.34 -12.39 -35.20
C GLU A 279 6.01 -11.31 -36.25
N GLU A 280 4.79 -10.76 -36.18
CA GLU A 280 4.20 -9.98 -37.27
C GLU A 280 4.82 -8.60 -37.41
N LEU A 281 5.22 -7.95 -36.30
CA LEU A 281 5.79 -6.60 -36.31
C LEU A 281 7.20 -6.60 -36.90
N ILE A 282 8.07 -7.52 -36.45
CA ILE A 282 9.43 -7.69 -36.94
C ILE A 282 9.41 -8.06 -38.42
N SER A 283 8.52 -8.97 -38.83
CA SER A 283 8.36 -9.37 -40.23
C SER A 283 7.92 -8.18 -41.10
N THR A 284 6.97 -7.39 -40.61
CA THR A 284 6.48 -6.20 -41.32
C THR A 284 7.54 -5.10 -41.41
N GLU A 285 8.25 -4.79 -40.33
CA GLU A 285 9.36 -3.81 -40.38
C GLU A 285 10.47 -4.27 -41.32
N CYS A 286 10.83 -5.56 -41.30
CA CYS A 286 11.83 -6.14 -42.20
C CYS A 286 11.47 -5.89 -43.68
N LEU A 287 10.19 -6.02 -44.03
CA LEU A 287 9.66 -5.73 -45.36
C LEU A 287 9.72 -4.23 -45.71
N PHE A 288 9.24 -3.36 -44.83
CA PHE A 288 9.18 -1.92 -45.08
C PHE A 288 10.54 -1.22 -45.04
N GLU A 289 11.52 -1.80 -44.33
CA GLU A 289 12.93 -1.37 -44.35
C GLU A 289 13.72 -1.96 -45.54
N ASN A 290 13.07 -2.72 -46.43
CA ASN A 290 13.68 -3.36 -47.60
C ASN A 290 14.91 -4.24 -47.25
N GLN A 291 14.93 -4.88 -46.08
CA GLN A 291 16.13 -5.61 -45.63
C GLN A 291 16.51 -6.81 -46.50
N LEU A 292 15.56 -7.32 -47.29
CA LEU A 292 15.72 -8.44 -48.21
C LEU A 292 16.10 -8.01 -49.64
N GLU A 293 16.15 -6.72 -49.95
CA GLU A 293 16.35 -6.22 -51.33
C GLU A 293 17.73 -6.59 -51.89
N ASP A 294 18.79 -6.44 -51.09
CA ASP A 294 20.16 -6.75 -51.50
C ASP A 294 20.52 -8.23 -51.38
N LEU A 295 19.66 -9.07 -50.79
CA LEU A 295 19.93 -10.48 -50.55
C LEU A 295 19.57 -11.35 -51.75
N GLU A 296 20.37 -12.37 -52.04
CA GLU A 296 19.97 -13.40 -53.01
C GLU A 296 18.79 -14.24 -52.44
N PRO A 297 17.99 -14.94 -53.28
CA PRO A 297 16.86 -15.74 -52.81
C PRO A 297 17.23 -16.74 -51.70
N GLU A 298 18.40 -17.37 -51.81
CA GLU A 298 18.94 -18.32 -50.84
C GLU A 298 19.32 -17.63 -49.53
N GLU A 299 19.86 -16.41 -49.60
CA GLU A 299 20.21 -15.62 -48.42
C GLU A 299 18.96 -15.08 -47.71
N ALA A 300 17.95 -14.68 -48.47
CA ALA A 300 16.69 -14.17 -47.94
C ALA A 300 15.93 -15.27 -47.17
N VAL A 301 15.78 -16.46 -47.76
CA VAL A 301 15.10 -17.60 -47.10
C VAL A 301 15.87 -18.08 -45.88
N ALA A 302 17.21 -18.08 -45.95
CA ALA A 302 18.06 -18.38 -44.82
C ALA A 302 17.83 -17.40 -43.65
N LEU A 303 17.77 -16.09 -43.91
CA LEU A 303 17.47 -15.10 -42.88
C LEU A 303 16.07 -15.29 -42.28
N MET A 304 15.07 -15.56 -43.12
CA MET A 304 13.67 -15.78 -42.70
C MET A 304 13.50 -17.01 -41.81
N SER A 305 14.40 -17.99 -41.89
CA SER A 305 14.40 -19.14 -40.97
C SER A 305 14.42 -18.71 -39.49
N ALA A 306 14.99 -17.53 -39.19
CA ALA A 306 15.05 -17.00 -37.83
C ALA A 306 13.67 -16.66 -37.24
N LEU A 307 12.67 -16.39 -38.08
CA LEU A 307 11.31 -16.04 -37.66
C LEU A 307 10.48 -17.28 -37.28
N VAL A 308 10.78 -18.43 -37.87
CA VAL A 308 9.99 -19.66 -37.70
C VAL A 308 10.67 -20.72 -36.84
N PHE A 309 11.99 -20.67 -36.73
CA PHE A 309 12.72 -21.57 -35.85
C PHE A 309 12.36 -21.29 -34.39
N GLN A 310 12.33 -22.32 -33.55
CA GLN A 310 11.82 -22.23 -32.16
C GLN A 310 12.82 -22.69 -31.09
N GLN A 311 13.95 -23.30 -31.48
CA GLN A 311 14.91 -23.83 -30.51
C GLN A 311 15.93 -22.77 -30.11
N LYS A 312 16.20 -22.65 -28.80
CA LYS A 312 17.10 -21.63 -28.22
C LYS A 312 18.57 -22.07 -28.15
N ASN A 313 18.81 -23.36 -27.93
CA ASN A 313 20.15 -23.91 -27.73
C ASN A 313 20.54 -24.72 -28.95
N THR A 314 21.36 -24.11 -29.82
CA THR A 314 21.96 -24.76 -30.99
C THR A 314 23.39 -24.29 -31.14
N SER A 315 24.18 -25.09 -31.85
CA SER A 315 25.45 -24.68 -32.42
C SER A 315 25.36 -23.32 -33.13
N ASP A 316 26.41 -22.52 -33.00
CA ASP A 316 26.51 -21.23 -33.66
C ASP A 316 26.74 -21.42 -35.17
N PRO A 317 25.92 -20.82 -36.03
CA PRO A 317 26.05 -20.98 -37.48
C PRO A 317 27.27 -20.23 -38.02
N SER A 318 27.96 -20.83 -38.98
CA SER A 318 29.00 -20.21 -39.80
C SER A 318 28.36 -19.40 -40.93
N LEU A 319 28.27 -18.09 -40.76
CA LEU A 319 27.59 -17.20 -41.69
C LEU A 319 28.56 -16.48 -42.64
N THR A 320 28.14 -16.30 -43.89
CA THR A 320 28.81 -15.39 -44.82
C THR A 320 28.77 -13.95 -44.29
N PRO A 321 29.71 -13.06 -44.67
CA PRO A 321 29.70 -11.66 -44.20
C PRO A 321 28.38 -10.94 -44.48
N LYS A 322 27.74 -11.24 -45.62
CA LYS A 322 26.46 -10.65 -46.03
C LYS A 322 25.30 -11.14 -45.16
N LEU A 323 25.23 -12.45 -44.87
CA LEU A 323 24.25 -13.01 -43.94
C LEU A 323 24.47 -12.53 -42.50
N ALA A 324 25.72 -12.42 -42.05
CA ALA A 324 26.04 -11.90 -40.72
C ALA A 324 25.59 -10.43 -40.58
N GLN A 325 25.74 -9.62 -41.62
CA GLN A 325 25.23 -8.25 -41.64
C GLN A 325 23.70 -8.21 -41.64
N ALA A 326 23.05 -9.08 -42.42
CA ALA A 326 21.59 -9.18 -42.48
C ALA A 326 20.99 -9.62 -41.13
N LYS A 327 21.58 -10.63 -40.48
CA LYS A 327 21.25 -11.06 -39.10
C LYS A 327 21.32 -9.89 -38.14
N LYS A 328 22.38 -9.08 -38.19
CA LYS A 328 22.52 -7.90 -37.33
C LYS A 328 21.41 -6.89 -37.58
N ARG A 329 21.10 -6.54 -38.84
CA ARG A 329 20.02 -5.59 -39.17
C ARG A 329 18.67 -6.05 -38.64
N LEU A 330 18.32 -7.32 -38.84
CA LEU A 330 17.07 -7.90 -38.37
C LEU A 330 17.00 -7.88 -36.83
N TYR A 331 18.09 -8.24 -36.15
CA TYR A 331 18.16 -8.19 -34.69
C TYR A 331 18.02 -6.75 -34.16
N TYR A 332 18.67 -5.76 -34.77
CA TYR A 332 18.49 -4.35 -34.41
C TYR A 332 17.04 -3.88 -34.56
N THR A 333 16.31 -4.41 -35.55
CA THR A 333 14.90 -4.11 -35.77
C THR A 333 14.05 -4.63 -34.62
N ALA A 334 14.29 -5.88 -34.20
CA ALA A 334 13.60 -6.46 -33.05
C ALA A 334 13.89 -5.70 -31.75
N ILE A 335 15.15 -5.31 -31.50
CA ILE A 335 15.50 -4.47 -30.35
C ILE A 335 14.81 -3.10 -30.40
N ARG A 336 14.76 -2.47 -31.58
CA ARG A 336 14.06 -1.19 -31.78
C ARG A 336 12.58 -1.30 -31.45
N LEU A 337 11.92 -2.36 -31.91
CA LEU A 337 10.52 -2.65 -31.61
C LEU A 337 10.30 -2.97 -30.13
N GLY A 338 11.19 -3.75 -29.50
CA GLY A 338 11.17 -4.01 -28.06
C GLY A 338 11.24 -2.73 -27.23
N LYS A 339 12.17 -1.82 -27.57
CA LYS A 339 12.29 -0.50 -26.91
C LYS A 339 11.05 0.36 -27.11
N LEU A 340 10.42 0.27 -28.28
CA LEU A 340 9.19 0.99 -28.55
C LEU A 340 8.03 0.48 -27.68
N GLN A 341 7.91 -0.84 -27.52
CA GLN A 341 6.92 -1.46 -26.64
C GLN A 341 7.16 -1.06 -25.17
N GLU A 342 8.41 -1.07 -24.72
CA GLU A 342 8.80 -0.62 -23.38
C GLU A 342 8.47 0.88 -23.16
N HIS A 343 8.68 1.73 -24.17
CA HIS A 343 8.35 3.15 -24.12
C HIS A 343 6.86 3.40 -23.81
N PHE A 344 5.98 2.56 -24.37
CA PHE A 344 4.54 2.59 -24.11
C PHE A 344 4.12 1.77 -22.88
N LYS A 345 5.07 1.51 -21.95
CA LYS A 345 4.86 0.87 -20.64
C LYS A 345 4.37 -0.58 -20.69
N LEU A 346 4.53 -1.25 -21.83
CA LEU A 346 4.31 -2.69 -21.89
C LEU A 346 5.41 -3.40 -21.09
N GLN A 347 5.03 -4.44 -20.36
CA GLN A 347 5.96 -5.24 -19.53
C GLN A 347 6.78 -6.19 -20.41
N ILE A 348 7.64 -5.63 -21.26
CA ILE A 348 8.46 -6.36 -22.23
C ILE A 348 9.89 -5.87 -22.09
N ASN A 349 10.85 -6.79 -21.92
CA ASN A 349 12.26 -6.46 -22.03
C ASN A 349 12.69 -6.49 -23.52
N PRO A 350 13.36 -5.45 -24.04
CA PRO A 350 13.72 -5.39 -25.45
C PRO A 350 14.62 -6.53 -25.93
N GLU A 351 15.61 -6.92 -25.12
CA GLU A 351 16.55 -7.99 -25.44
C GLU A 351 15.85 -9.35 -25.44
N GLU A 352 15.05 -9.64 -24.41
CA GLU A 352 14.24 -10.85 -24.30
C GLU A 352 13.25 -10.97 -25.47
N TYR A 353 12.59 -9.88 -25.85
CA TYR A 353 11.70 -9.85 -27.02
C TYR A 353 12.44 -10.21 -28.32
N ALA A 354 13.66 -9.72 -28.52
CA ALA A 354 14.43 -10.06 -29.71
C ALA A 354 14.86 -11.55 -29.72
N GLU A 355 15.36 -12.07 -28.60
CA GLU A 355 15.82 -13.45 -28.47
C GLU A 355 14.67 -14.48 -28.53
N ASP A 356 13.52 -14.14 -27.96
CA ASP A 356 12.34 -15.01 -27.96
C ASP A 356 11.65 -15.10 -29.31
N ASN A 357 11.82 -14.10 -30.17
CA ASN A 357 11.20 -14.07 -31.50
C ASN A 357 12.18 -14.50 -32.60
N LEU A 358 13.47 -14.17 -32.51
CA LEU A 358 14.46 -14.46 -33.55
C LEU A 358 15.49 -15.51 -33.11
N LYS A 359 15.47 -16.70 -33.74
CA LYS A 359 16.47 -17.76 -33.48
C LYS A 359 17.26 -18.11 -34.73
N PHE A 360 18.53 -17.74 -34.75
CA PHE A 360 19.37 -17.84 -35.95
C PHE A 360 20.06 -19.20 -36.14
N GLY A 361 19.75 -20.21 -35.33
CA GLY A 361 20.46 -21.50 -35.31
C GLY A 361 20.46 -22.27 -36.63
N LEU A 362 19.40 -22.15 -37.42
CA LEU A 362 19.27 -22.86 -38.72
C LEU A 362 19.58 -22.01 -39.95
N VAL A 363 20.10 -20.79 -39.78
CA VAL A 363 20.36 -19.89 -40.93
C VAL A 363 21.37 -20.50 -41.90
N GLU A 364 22.45 -21.10 -41.40
CA GLU A 364 23.46 -21.77 -42.24
C GLU A 364 22.87 -23.00 -42.95
N VAL A 365 22.16 -23.85 -42.21
CA VAL A 365 21.53 -25.08 -42.71
C VAL A 365 20.55 -24.76 -43.85
N VAL A 366 19.70 -23.76 -43.68
CA VAL A 366 18.72 -23.36 -44.69
C VAL A 366 19.39 -22.72 -45.90
N TYR A 367 20.48 -21.96 -45.70
CA TYR A 367 21.26 -21.37 -46.79
C TYR A 367 21.89 -22.45 -47.69
N GLU A 368 22.54 -23.45 -47.10
CA GLU A 368 23.14 -24.56 -47.85
C GLU A 368 22.07 -25.47 -48.46
N TRP A 369 20.94 -25.67 -47.78
CA TRP A 369 19.80 -26.35 -48.38
C TRP A 369 19.26 -25.64 -49.63
N ALA A 370 19.08 -24.32 -49.57
CA ALA A 370 18.59 -23.53 -50.70
C ALA A 370 19.56 -23.54 -51.89
N LYS A 371 20.86 -23.71 -51.66
CA LYS A 371 21.87 -23.89 -52.72
C LYS A 371 21.87 -25.25 -53.40
N GLY A 372 21.18 -26.25 -52.84
CA GLY A 372 21.14 -27.59 -53.40
C GLY A 372 22.04 -28.62 -52.70
N THR A 373 22.61 -28.31 -51.55
CA THR A 373 23.44 -29.25 -50.77
C THR A 373 22.62 -30.48 -50.32
N PRO A 374 23.15 -31.71 -50.41
CA PRO A 374 22.45 -32.93 -49.97
C PRO A 374 21.96 -32.87 -48.52
N PHE A 375 20.86 -33.56 -48.20
CA PHE A 375 20.28 -33.52 -46.86
C PHE A 375 21.22 -34.06 -45.78
N ALA A 376 22.02 -35.09 -46.09
CA ALA A 376 23.00 -35.66 -45.17
C ALA A 376 24.04 -34.61 -44.75
N ASP A 377 24.61 -33.90 -45.72
CA ASP A 377 25.66 -32.90 -45.47
C ASP A 377 25.15 -31.72 -44.63
N ILE A 378 23.92 -31.25 -44.85
CA ILE A 378 23.36 -30.16 -44.04
C ILE A 378 23.05 -30.59 -42.60
N CYS A 379 22.83 -31.89 -42.34
CA CYS A 379 22.63 -32.42 -40.99
C CYS A 379 23.94 -32.44 -40.20
N GLU A 380 25.09 -32.46 -40.87
CA GLU A 380 26.40 -32.38 -40.22
C GLU A 380 26.77 -30.95 -39.78
N LEU A 381 26.08 -29.93 -40.32
CA LEU A 381 26.33 -28.52 -40.01
C LEU A 381 25.71 -28.08 -38.67
N THR A 382 24.84 -28.89 -38.08
CA THR A 382 24.11 -28.52 -36.86
C THR A 382 23.90 -29.71 -35.93
N ASP A 383 23.69 -29.43 -34.66
CA ASP A 383 23.28 -30.38 -33.62
C ASP A 383 21.75 -30.53 -33.52
N VAL A 384 21.00 -29.83 -34.39
CA VAL A 384 19.53 -29.90 -34.43
C VAL A 384 19.07 -31.21 -35.05
N PRO A 385 18.12 -31.94 -34.40
CA PRO A 385 17.54 -33.16 -34.97
C PRO A 385 16.91 -32.95 -36.35
N GLU A 386 17.09 -33.92 -37.24
CA GLU A 386 16.71 -33.85 -38.67
C GLU A 386 15.21 -33.56 -38.85
N GLY A 387 14.37 -34.15 -38.00
CA GLY A 387 12.93 -33.91 -38.03
C GLY A 387 12.54 -32.45 -37.73
N LEU A 388 13.33 -31.73 -36.93
CA LEU A 388 13.13 -30.30 -36.67
C LEU A 388 13.62 -29.44 -37.82
N ILE A 389 14.70 -29.85 -38.50
CA ILE A 389 15.17 -29.20 -39.73
C ILE A 389 14.06 -29.26 -40.79
N VAL A 390 13.53 -30.46 -41.06
CA VAL A 390 12.43 -30.66 -42.04
C VAL A 390 11.21 -29.83 -41.66
N ARG A 391 10.77 -29.89 -40.39
CA ARG A 391 9.61 -29.10 -39.92
C ARG A 391 9.82 -27.60 -40.10
N THR A 392 11.04 -27.10 -39.84
CA THR A 392 11.35 -25.68 -39.99
C THR A 392 11.29 -25.26 -41.46
N ILE A 393 11.85 -26.06 -42.37
CA ILE A 393 11.81 -25.75 -43.82
C ILE A 393 10.37 -25.81 -44.36
N VAL A 394 9.54 -26.75 -43.91
CA VAL A 394 8.12 -26.80 -44.29
C VAL A 394 7.36 -25.55 -43.82
N ARG A 395 7.59 -25.10 -42.58
CA ARG A 395 7.01 -23.85 -42.06
C ARG A 395 7.53 -22.63 -42.82
N LEU A 396 8.79 -22.64 -43.18
CA LEU A 396 9.43 -21.57 -43.94
C LEU A 396 8.81 -21.39 -45.34
N ASP A 397 8.32 -22.47 -45.97
CA ASP A 397 7.54 -22.33 -47.21
C ASP A 397 6.27 -21.51 -47.02
N GLU A 398 5.56 -21.71 -45.91
CA GLU A 398 4.36 -20.91 -45.60
C GLU A 398 4.75 -19.44 -45.39
N THR A 399 5.82 -19.18 -44.64
CA THR A 399 6.33 -17.81 -44.46
C THR A 399 6.76 -17.17 -45.77
N CYS A 400 7.34 -17.92 -46.71
CA CYS A 400 7.63 -17.41 -48.06
C CYS A 400 6.35 -17.01 -48.81
N ARG A 401 5.24 -17.75 -48.63
CA ARG A 401 3.93 -17.40 -49.22
C ARG A 401 3.36 -16.14 -48.58
N GLU A 402 3.43 -16.02 -47.26
CA GLU A 402 3.01 -14.82 -46.51
C GLU A 402 3.77 -13.58 -47.01
N PHE A 403 5.11 -13.65 -47.10
CA PHE A 403 5.95 -12.56 -47.59
C PHE A 403 5.67 -12.23 -49.06
N ARG A 404 5.38 -13.24 -49.89
CA ARG A 404 5.00 -13.05 -51.29
C ARG A 404 3.65 -12.32 -51.41
N ASN A 405 2.66 -12.69 -50.60
CA ASN A 405 1.34 -12.04 -50.57
C ASN A 405 1.46 -10.59 -50.08
N ALA A 406 2.23 -10.36 -49.01
CA ALA A 406 2.56 -9.02 -48.53
C ALA A 406 3.24 -8.17 -49.59
N ALA A 407 4.22 -8.72 -50.32
CA ALA A 407 4.88 -8.02 -51.42
C ALA A 407 3.90 -7.61 -52.54
N ALA A 408 2.89 -8.45 -52.82
CA ALA A 408 1.83 -8.10 -53.76
C ALA A 408 0.98 -6.92 -53.27
N ILE A 409 0.63 -6.88 -51.98
CA ILE A 409 -0.11 -5.76 -51.36
C ILE A 409 0.71 -4.46 -51.41
N MET A 410 2.02 -4.54 -51.19
CA MET A 410 2.95 -3.41 -51.29
C MET A 410 3.19 -2.94 -52.73
N GLY A 411 2.85 -3.74 -53.74
CA GLY A 411 3.20 -3.49 -55.14
C GLY A 411 4.67 -3.77 -55.47
N ASN A 412 5.41 -4.47 -54.61
CA ASN A 412 6.82 -4.81 -54.82
C ASN A 412 6.95 -6.12 -55.61
N SER A 413 6.92 -6.00 -56.95
CA SER A 413 7.03 -7.16 -57.85
C SER A 413 8.40 -7.87 -57.80
N ALA A 414 9.48 -7.16 -57.45
CA ALA A 414 10.81 -7.74 -57.33
C ALA A 414 10.89 -8.68 -56.12
N LEU A 415 10.39 -8.21 -54.96
CA LEU A 415 10.30 -9.03 -53.76
C LEU A 415 9.38 -10.24 -53.95
N HIS A 416 8.22 -10.05 -54.60
CA HIS A 416 7.31 -11.15 -54.89
C HIS A 416 8.00 -12.29 -55.66
N LYS A 417 8.72 -11.95 -56.74
CA LYS A 417 9.50 -12.93 -57.52
C LYS A 417 10.62 -13.56 -56.70
N LYS A 418 11.32 -12.77 -55.89
CA LYS A 418 12.39 -13.26 -55.01
C LYS A 418 11.86 -14.32 -54.04
N MET A 419 10.71 -14.08 -53.41
CA MET A 419 10.07 -15.03 -52.48
C MET A 419 9.58 -16.28 -53.19
N GLU A 420 9.13 -16.16 -54.44
CA GLU A 420 8.76 -17.32 -55.27
C GLU A 420 9.99 -18.18 -55.62
N THR A 421 11.11 -17.57 -56.02
CA THR A 421 12.37 -18.27 -56.28
C THR A 421 12.91 -18.95 -55.00
N ALA A 422 12.89 -18.23 -53.88
CA ALA A 422 13.28 -18.73 -52.57
C ALA A 422 12.45 -19.95 -52.14
N SER A 423 11.12 -19.87 -52.26
CA SER A 423 10.20 -20.97 -51.97
C SER A 423 10.48 -22.20 -52.83
N ASN A 424 10.74 -22.01 -54.12
CA ASN A 424 11.06 -23.12 -55.03
C ASN A 424 12.41 -23.78 -54.71
N ALA A 425 13.41 -23.00 -54.25
CA ALA A 425 14.73 -23.51 -53.90
C ALA A 425 14.70 -24.47 -52.70
N ILE A 426 13.81 -24.23 -51.73
CA ILE A 426 13.69 -25.09 -50.54
C ILE A 426 12.73 -26.29 -50.73
N LYS A 427 11.89 -26.26 -51.77
CA LYS A 427 10.88 -27.28 -52.11
C LYS A 427 11.45 -28.48 -52.86
N ARG A 428 12.25 -29.31 -52.18
CA ARG A 428 12.82 -30.51 -52.79
C ARG A 428 12.98 -31.69 -51.83
N ASP A 429 13.15 -32.86 -52.42
CA ASP A 429 13.55 -34.12 -51.77
C ASP A 429 12.76 -34.45 -50.49
N ILE A 430 13.47 -34.86 -49.44
CA ILE A 430 12.94 -35.40 -48.19
C ILE A 430 12.02 -34.42 -47.44
N VAL A 431 12.20 -33.11 -47.64
CA VAL A 431 11.44 -32.07 -46.93
C VAL A 431 9.98 -32.06 -47.35
N PHE A 432 9.71 -32.40 -48.62
CA PHE A 432 8.36 -32.44 -49.20
C PHE A 432 7.99 -33.84 -49.69
N ALA A 433 8.56 -34.87 -49.06
CA ALA A 433 8.19 -36.25 -49.33
C ALA A 433 6.71 -36.49 -49.02
N ALA A 434 6.06 -37.33 -49.82
CA ALA A 434 4.63 -37.58 -49.70
C ALA A 434 4.32 -38.31 -48.38
N SER A 435 3.27 -37.86 -47.69
CA SER A 435 2.83 -38.49 -46.45
C SER A 435 2.29 -39.90 -46.71
N LEU A 436 2.84 -40.89 -46.02
CA LEU A 436 2.40 -42.30 -46.11
C LEU A 436 0.90 -42.48 -45.77
N TYR A 437 0.35 -41.62 -44.90
CA TYR A 437 -1.08 -41.63 -44.56
C TYR A 437 -1.99 -41.20 -45.73
N ILE A 438 -1.47 -40.44 -46.69
CA ILE A 438 -2.21 -39.93 -47.84
C ILE A 438 -1.91 -40.79 -49.07
N THR A 439 -0.67 -41.23 -49.23
CA THR A 439 -0.26 -42.00 -50.41
C THR A 439 -0.55 -43.49 -50.31
N GLY A 440 -0.97 -44.00 -49.15
CA GLY A 440 -1.45 -45.37 -48.98
C GLY A 440 -0.49 -46.40 -49.58
N VAL A 441 0.65 -46.62 -48.93
CA VAL A 441 1.52 -47.77 -49.23
C VAL A 441 1.05 -48.97 -48.42
#